data_AF-A0A2P7RZK9-F1
#
_entry.id   AF-A0A2P7RZK9-F1
#
_cell.length_a   1.000
_cell.length_b   1.000
_cell.length_c   1.000
_cell.angle_alpha   90.00
_cell.angle_beta   90.00
_cell.angle_gamma   90.00
#
_symmetry.space_group_name_H-M   'P 1'
#
loop_
_entity.id
_entity.type
_entity.pdbx_description
1 polymer ?
#
loop_
_entity_poly.entity_id
_entity_poly.type
_entity_poly.pdbx_seq_one_letter_code
_entity_poly.pdbx_strand_id
1 'polypeptide(L)' 'MAVHSEQFHPLINKLAGLAAIILGFLVMASGYRYGSTGTIIIGIAIIVAGLAFLVLKIVRRNQGPL' A
#
# COMPACT_ATOMS: atom_id res chain seq x y z
N MET A 1 -28.53 4.17 17.02
CA MET A 1 -27.62 3.14 16.46
C MET A 1 -26.74 3.77 15.40
N ALA A 2 -25.57 4.32 15.76
CA ALA A 2 -24.57 4.83 14.81
C ALA A 2 -23.31 5.29 15.56
N VAL A 3 -22.45 4.37 16.01
CA VAL A 3 -21.14 4.74 16.61
C VAL A 3 -20.06 3.72 16.24
N HIS A 4 -20.14 3.07 15.06
CA HIS A 4 -19.12 2.09 14.66
C HIS A 4 -18.63 2.26 13.21
N SER A 5 -19.37 2.91 12.32
CA SER A 5 -18.98 3.06 10.91
C SER A 5 -17.83 4.05 10.66
N GLU A 6 -17.62 5.03 11.52
CA GLU A 6 -16.61 6.08 11.30
C GLU A 6 -15.17 5.63 11.66
N GLN A 7 -15.04 4.61 12.51
CA GLN A 7 -13.74 4.15 13.03
C GLN A 7 -13.06 3.08 12.15
N PHE A 8 -13.83 2.38 11.29
CA PHE A 8 -13.27 1.41 10.34
C PHE A 8 -12.57 2.06 9.14
N HIS A 9 -13.01 3.25 8.75
CA HIS A 9 -12.47 3.99 7.61
C HIS A 9 -10.95 4.25 7.69
N PRO A 10 -10.37 4.65 8.84
CA PRO A 10 -8.92 4.81 8.96
C PRO A 10 -8.12 3.49 8.92
N LEU A 11 -8.71 2.34 9.28
CA LEU A 11 -8.05 1.03 9.26
C LEU A 11 -8.06 0.40 7.86
N ILE A 12 -9.19 0.42 7.17
CA ILE A 12 -9.34 -0.07 5.78
C ILE A 12 -8.32 0.58 4.85
N ASN A 13 -8.18 1.91 4.96
CA ASN A 13 -7.23 2.64 4.12
C ASN A 13 -5.76 2.37 4.49
N LYS A 14 -5.44 1.81 5.67
CA LYS A 14 -4.06 1.35 5.98
C LYS A 14 -3.82 -0.04 5.37
N LEU A 15 -4.84 -0.91 5.44
CA LEU A 15 -4.81 -2.24 4.85
C LEU A 15 -4.66 -2.18 3.32
N ALA A 16 -5.26 -1.20 2.66
CA ALA A 16 -5.10 -0.99 1.22
C ALA A 16 -3.61 -0.75 0.82
N GLY A 17 -2.89 0.10 1.55
CA GLY A 17 -1.46 0.34 1.31
C GLY A 17 -0.62 -0.91 1.56
N LEU A 18 -0.92 -1.67 2.63
CA LEU A 18 -0.23 -2.91 2.93
C LEU A 18 -0.49 -3.98 1.85
N ALA A 19 -1.74 -4.12 1.41
CA ALA A 19 -2.13 -5.03 0.34
C ALA A 19 -1.42 -4.68 -0.98
N ALA A 20 -1.29 -3.40 -1.32
CA ALA A 20 -0.53 -2.97 -2.48
C ALA A 20 0.95 -3.39 -2.39
N ILE A 21 1.59 -3.25 -1.22
CA ILE A 21 2.98 -3.71 -1.03
C ILE A 21 3.08 -5.22 -1.20
N ILE A 22 2.18 -5.99 -0.60
CA ILE A 22 2.19 -7.46 -0.70
C ILE A 22 2.00 -7.90 -2.16
N LEU A 23 1.03 -7.32 -2.87
CA LEU A 23 0.78 -7.62 -4.27
C LEU A 23 1.96 -7.23 -5.16
N GLY A 24 2.55 -6.05 -4.94
CA GLY A 24 3.75 -5.60 -5.67
C GLY A 24 4.93 -6.54 -5.44
N PHE A 25 5.13 -7.01 -4.21
CA PHE A 25 6.15 -8.00 -3.88
C PHE A 25 5.90 -9.34 -4.56
N LEU A 26 4.66 -9.84 -4.57
CA LEU A 26 4.30 -11.08 -5.26
C LEU A 26 4.56 -10.98 -6.77
N VAL A 27 4.18 -9.86 -7.39
CA VAL A 27 4.43 -9.60 -8.82
C VAL A 27 5.93 -9.57 -9.09
N MET A 28 6.71 -8.85 -8.28
CA MET A 28 8.16 -8.78 -8.40
C MET A 28 8.82 -10.16 -8.24
N ALA A 29 8.44 -10.92 -7.22
CA ALA A 29 8.97 -12.26 -6.94
C ALA A 29 8.62 -13.24 -8.06
N SER A 30 7.42 -13.13 -8.63
CA SER A 30 7.04 -13.92 -9.81
C SER A 30 7.89 -13.55 -11.02
N GLY A 31 8.16 -12.26 -11.23
CA GLY A 31 9.02 -11.79 -12.31
C GLY A 31 10.46 -12.26 -12.18
N TYR A 32 10.99 -12.25 -10.96
CA TYR A 32 12.29 -12.82 -10.64
C TYR A 32 12.34 -14.32 -10.96
N ARG A 33 11.29 -15.07 -10.59
CA ARG A 33 11.20 -16.52 -10.85
C ARG A 33 11.15 -16.86 -12.33
N TYR A 34 10.47 -16.06 -13.16
CA TYR A 34 10.36 -16.29 -14.60
C TYR A 34 11.41 -15.54 -15.44
N GLY A 35 12.36 -14.84 -14.81
CA GLY A 35 13.41 -14.08 -15.50
C GLY A 35 12.89 -12.89 -16.33
N SER A 36 11.67 -12.41 -16.06
CA SER A 36 11.07 -11.31 -16.82
C SER A 36 11.37 -9.96 -16.15
N THR A 37 12.26 -9.19 -16.77
CA THR A 37 12.62 -7.84 -16.28
C THR A 37 11.39 -6.92 -16.22
N GLY A 38 10.45 -7.05 -17.16
CA GLY A 38 9.24 -6.23 -17.19
C GLY A 38 8.36 -6.41 -15.96
N THR A 39 8.12 -7.66 -15.54
CA THR A 39 7.30 -7.94 -14.35
C THR A 39 8.02 -7.57 -13.05
N ILE A 40 9.35 -7.65 -13.00
CA ILE A 40 10.15 -7.12 -11.89
C ILE A 40 9.94 -5.60 -11.76
N ILE A 41 10.08 -4.85 -12.86
CA ILE A 41 9.90 -3.38 -12.86
C ILE A 41 8.48 -3.01 -12.41
N ILE A 42 7.46 -3.70 -12.94
CA ILE A 42 6.06 -3.47 -12.55
C ILE A 42 5.87 -3.73 -11.05
N GLY A 43 6.42 -4.83 -10.53
CA GLY A 43 6.36 -5.16 -9.11
C GLY A 43 6.99 -4.08 -8.24
N ILE A 44 8.18 -3.58 -8.61
CA ILE A 44 8.87 -2.48 -7.90
C ILE A 44 8.00 -1.22 -7.92
N ALA A 45 7.43 -0.85 -9.07
CA ALA A 45 6.58 0.33 -9.18
C ALA A 45 5.35 0.26 -8.26
N ILE A 46 4.71 -0.91 -8.17
CA ILE A 46 3.56 -1.15 -7.26
C ILE A 46 3.99 -1.03 -5.80
N ILE A 47 5.16 -1.58 -5.42
CA ILE A 47 5.69 -1.50 -4.06
C ILE A 47 5.94 -0.03 -3.68
N VAL A 48 6.60 0.74 -4.55
CA VAL A 48 6.90 2.16 -4.33
C VAL A 48 5.60 2.96 -4.16
N ALA A 49 4.59 2.70 -4.99
CA ALA A 49 3.29 3.34 -4.87
C ALA A 49 2.59 3.00 -3.53
N GLY A 50 2.64 1.73 -3.11
CA GLY A 50 2.09 1.27 -1.83
C GLY A 50 2.79 1.91 -0.62
N LEU A 51 4.12 2.02 -0.66
CA LEU A 51 4.93 2.71 0.34
C LEU A 51 4.61 4.20 0.41
N ALA A 52 4.57 4.88 -0.74
CA ALA A 52 4.25 6.30 -0.80
C ALA A 52 2.87 6.59 -0.21
N PHE A 53 1.88 5.75 -0.52
CA PHE A 53 0.54 5.86 0.04
C PHE A 53 0.53 5.69 1.58
N LEU A 54 1.25 4.70 2.10
CA LEU A 54 1.41 4.49 3.54
C LEU A 54 2.08 5.69 4.23
N VAL A 55 3.18 6.18 3.67
CA VAL A 55 3.94 7.33 4.20
C VAL A 55 3.07 8.59 4.21
N LEU A 56 2.43 8.93 3.08
CA LEU A 56 1.54 10.08 3.00
C LEU A 56 0.45 10.02 4.07
N LYS A 57 -0.08 8.83 4.32
CA LYS A 57 -1.13 8.65 5.31
C LYS A 57 -0.62 8.78 6.74
N ILE A 58 0.60 8.32 7.02
CA ILE A 58 1.27 8.51 8.33
C ILE A 58 1.53 10.00 8.55
N VAL A 59 2.09 10.70 7.55
CA VAL A 59 2.36 12.15 7.61
C VAL A 59 1.07 12.94 7.83
N ARG A 60 0.01 12.69 7.04
CA ARG A 60 -1.30 13.33 7.22
C ARG A 60 -1.91 13.07 8.60
N ARG A 61 -1.66 11.91 9.18
CA ARG A 61 -2.13 11.58 10.54
C ARG A 61 -1.29 12.24 11.63
N ASN A 62 -0.02 12.49 11.38
CA ASN A 62 0.89 13.13 12.32
C ASN A 62 0.78 14.66 12.30
N GLN A 63 0.43 15.23 11.14
CA GLN A 63 0.11 16.64 10.96
C GLN A 63 -1.33 16.93 11.41
N GLY A 64 -1.68 16.63 12.67
CA GLY A 64 -3.00 16.91 13.24
C GLY A 64 -3.51 18.33 12.92
N PRO A 65 -4.84 18.54 12.91
CA PRO A 65 -5.43 19.81 12.47
C PRO A 65 -4.74 20.97 13.19
N LEU A 66 -4.16 21.86 12.40
CA LEU A 66 -3.55 23.11 12.87
C LEU A 66 -4.53 23.91 13.72
#